data_AF-A0A1I7VE94-F1
#
_entry.id   AF-A0A1I7VE94-F1
#
_cell.length_a   1.000
_cell.length_b   1.000
_cell.length_c   1.000
_cell.angle_alpha   90.00
_cell.angle_beta   90.00
_cell.angle_gamma   90.00
#
_symmetry.space_group_name_H-M   'P 1'
#
loop_
_entity.id
_entity.type
_entity.pdbx_description
1 polymer ?
#
loop_
_entity_poly.entity_id
_entity_poly.type
_entity_poly.pdbx_seq_one_letter_code
_entity_poly.pdbx_strand_id
1 'polypeptide(L)'
;MGQNPCQVKGMRFGKPIIPLRLVYTTPKLFKALLSKGPVAARILVTTKFAEYKGGLFRDIAKENAFSHTVLAVGYTDTYILIKNSWGTNWGENGYMRISINPKENCNLYLEAFAVM
;
A
#
# COMPACT_ATOMS: atom_id res chain seq x y z
N MET A 1 0.06 8.45 27.09
CA MET A 1 -0.43 7.11 26.70
C MET A 1 0.73 6.14 26.89
N GLY A 2 0.73 5.36 27.97
CA GLY A 2 1.76 4.34 28.19
C GLY A 2 1.49 3.14 27.29
N GLN A 3 2.37 2.86 26.35
CA GLN A 3 2.30 1.59 25.62
C GLN A 3 2.69 0.48 26.60
N ASN A 4 1.88 -0.57 26.69
CA ASN A 4 2.25 -1.77 27.43
C ASN A 4 3.54 -2.36 26.86
N PRO A 5 4.38 -3.00 27.69
CA PRO A 5 5.62 -3.62 27.21
C PRO A 5 5.33 -4.69 26.16
N CYS A 6 6.19 -4.79 25.14
CA CYS A 6 6.10 -5.79 24.08
C CYS A 6 5.98 -7.21 24.66
N GLN A 7 4.91 -7.93 24.33
CA GLN A 7 4.66 -9.30 24.80
C GLN A 7 4.82 -10.28 23.64
N VAL A 8 5.93 -11.01 23.59
CA VAL A 8 6.18 -12.08 22.59
C VAL A 8 6.00 -13.48 23.15
N LYS A 9 5.85 -13.62 24.47
CA LYS A 9 5.73 -14.92 25.14
C LYS A 9 4.42 -15.60 24.76
N GLY A 10 4.50 -16.85 24.31
CA GLY A 10 3.33 -17.66 23.93
C GLY A 10 2.73 -17.34 22.56
N MET A 11 3.31 -16.40 21.80
CA MET A 11 2.90 -16.14 20.42
C MET A 11 3.35 -17.27 19.49
N ARG A 12 2.52 -17.57 18.49
CA ARG A 12 2.90 -18.46 17.38
C ARG A 12 3.53 -17.63 16.27
N PHE A 13 4.76 -17.94 15.91
CA PHE A 13 5.46 -17.26 14.81
C PHE A 13 5.15 -17.95 13.49
N GLY A 14 4.83 -17.13 12.47
CA GLY A 14 4.69 -17.59 11.10
C GLY A 14 6.04 -17.86 10.43
N LYS A 15 6.03 -18.08 9.12
CA LYS A 15 7.26 -18.23 8.34
C LYS A 15 8.08 -16.93 8.37
N PRO A 16 9.41 -17.01 8.53
CA PRO A 16 10.27 -15.84 8.44
C PRO A 16 10.21 -15.24 7.03
N ILE A 17 10.24 -13.90 6.96
CA ILE A 17 10.23 -13.15 5.70
C ILE A 17 11.62 -12.57 5.50
N ILE A 18 12.51 -13.32 4.85
CA ILE A 18 13.93 -12.93 4.68
C ILE A 18 14.40 -13.33 3.27
N PRO A 19 15.05 -12.41 2.51
CA PRO A 19 15.27 -11.00 2.83
C PRO A 19 14.07 -10.12 2.47
N LEU A 20 13.58 -9.33 3.44
CA LEU A 20 12.75 -8.17 3.15
C LEU A 20 13.66 -6.99 2.78
N ARG A 21 13.37 -6.31 1.68
CA ARG A 21 14.17 -5.19 1.18
C ARG A 21 13.29 -3.99 0.90
N LEU A 22 13.79 -2.79 1.24
CA LEU A 22 13.31 -1.55 0.67
C LEU A 22 13.83 -1.46 -0.77
N VAL A 23 12.93 -1.22 -1.72
CA VAL A 23 13.21 -1.17 -3.14
C VAL A 23 12.61 0.12 -3.71
N TYR A 24 13.42 0.92 -4.39
CA TYR A 24 12.93 2.00 -5.24
C TYR A 24 12.49 1.39 -6.57
N THR A 25 11.25 1.63 -7.00
CA THR A 25 10.69 0.90 -8.13
C THR A 25 10.22 1.79 -9.29
N THR A 26 10.14 1.17 -10.46
CA THR A 26 9.43 1.69 -11.63
C THR A 26 8.04 1.04 -11.72
N PRO A 27 7.07 1.60 -12.47
CA PRO A 27 5.78 0.93 -12.66
C PRO A 27 5.91 -0.53 -13.13
N LYS A 28 6.90 -0.82 -13.98
CA LYS A 28 7.16 -2.18 -14.48
C LYS A 28 7.69 -3.10 -13.37
N LEU A 29 8.68 -2.64 -12.59
CA LEU A 29 9.23 -3.42 -11.48
C LEU A 29 8.19 -3.65 -10.39
N PHE A 30 7.40 -2.63 -10.04
CA PHE A 30 6.33 -2.75 -9.06
C PHE A 30 5.34 -3.85 -9.45
N LYS A 31 4.86 -3.84 -10.70
CA LYS A 31 3.94 -4.88 -11.21
C LYS A 31 4.60 -6.27 -11.22
N ALA A 32 5.89 -6.37 -11.53
CA ALA A 32 6.63 -7.64 -11.50
C ALA A 32 6.85 -8.17 -10.08
N LEU A 33 6.99 -7.30 -9.08
CA LEU A 33 6.97 -7.70 -7.67
C LEU A 33 5.57 -8.16 -7.27
N LEU A 34 4.54 -7.40 -7.67
CA LEU A 34 3.15 -7.67 -7.34
C LEU A 34 2.61 -8.97 -7.96
N SER A 35 3.14 -9.40 -9.11
CA SER A 35 2.81 -10.69 -9.71
C SER A 35 3.39 -11.89 -8.95
N LYS A 36 4.40 -11.67 -8.09
CA LYS A 36 4.96 -12.70 -7.19
C LYS A 36 4.24 -12.77 -5.85
N GLY A 37 3.51 -11.72 -5.49
CA GLY A 37 2.75 -11.65 -4.24
C GLY A 37 2.50 -10.21 -3.80
N PRO A 38 1.80 -10.01 -2.68
CA PRO A 38 1.50 -8.67 -2.18
C PRO A 38 2.75 -7.82 -1.92
N VAL A 39 2.67 -6.54 -2.24
CA VAL A 39 3.78 -5.58 -2.11
C VAL A 39 3.36 -4.49 -1.12
N ALA A 40 4.08 -4.36 -0.01
CA ALA A 40 3.89 -3.22 0.89
C ALA A 40 4.52 -1.99 0.24
N ALA A 41 3.78 -0.89 0.13
CA ALA A 41 4.20 0.27 -0.65
C ALA A 41 3.90 1.57 0.09
N ARG A 42 4.82 2.53 -0.03
CA ARG A 42 4.58 3.89 0.43
C ARG A 42 3.64 4.58 -0.54
N ILE A 43 2.66 5.30 -0.01
CA ILE A 43 1.76 6.16 -0.76
C ILE A 43 1.63 7.50 -0.04
N LEU A 44 1.40 8.56 -0.80
CA LEU A 44 1.08 9.87 -0.26
C LEU A 44 -0.43 10.02 -0.09
N VAL A 45 -0.85 10.32 1.13
CA VAL A 45 -2.27 10.48 1.51
C VAL A 45 -2.67 11.94 1.43
N THR A 46 -3.68 12.20 0.62
CA THR A 46 -4.40 13.47 0.54
C THR A 46 -5.74 13.37 1.26
N THR A 47 -6.44 14.50 1.43
CA THR A 47 -7.83 14.51 1.91
C THR A 47 -8.75 13.63 1.05
N LYS A 48 -8.56 13.65 -0.28
CA LYS A 48 -9.33 12.82 -1.22
C LYS A 48 -9.11 11.32 -0.97
N PHE A 49 -7.89 10.93 -0.59
CA PHE A 49 -7.60 9.55 -0.19
C PHE A 49 -8.35 9.19 1.10
N ALA A 50 -8.30 10.07 2.12
CA ALA A 50 -9.00 9.85 3.38
C ALA A 50 -10.52 9.70 3.23
N GLU A 51 -11.11 10.47 2.32
CA GLU A 51 -12.56 10.49 2.07
C GLU A 51 -13.04 9.42 1.07
N TYR A 52 -12.14 8.61 0.51
CA TYR A 52 -12.48 7.63 -0.51
C TYR A 52 -13.59 6.66 -0.06
N LYS A 53 -14.64 6.54 -0.88
CA LYS A 53 -15.78 5.62 -0.68
C LYS A 53 -15.92 4.53 -1.75
N GLY A 54 -15.26 4.70 -2.90
CA GLY A 54 -15.33 3.74 -3.99
C GLY A 54 -14.99 4.33 -5.36
N GLY A 55 -14.90 3.46 -6.36
CA GLY A 55 -14.57 3.84 -7.73
C GLY A 55 -13.07 3.82 -8.02
N LEU A 56 -12.69 4.25 -9.22
CA LEU A 56 -11.27 4.33 -9.60
C LEU A 56 -10.66 5.63 -9.07
N PHE A 57 -9.87 5.52 -8.01
CA PHE A 57 -9.15 6.63 -7.39
C PHE A 57 -8.07 7.17 -8.34
N ARG A 58 -8.08 8.49 -8.51
CA ARG A 58 -7.08 9.27 -9.25
C ARG A 58 -6.78 10.52 -8.45
N ASP A 59 -5.53 10.73 -8.11
CA ASP A 59 -5.12 11.96 -7.44
C ASP A 59 -3.63 12.24 -7.64
N ILE A 60 -3.29 13.51 -7.59
CA ILE A 60 -1.92 14.00 -7.65
C ILE A 60 -1.60 14.51 -6.24
N ALA A 61 -0.71 13.81 -5.54
CA ALA A 61 -0.33 14.21 -4.19
C ALA A 61 0.33 15.60 -4.20
N LYS A 62 -0.15 16.49 -3.34
CA LYS A 62 0.38 17.85 -3.14
C LYS A 62 1.45 17.86 -2.05
N GLU A 63 2.15 18.98 -1.89
CA GLU A 63 3.27 19.14 -0.94
C GLU A 63 2.91 18.84 0.53
N ASN A 64 1.64 18.98 0.91
CA ASN A 64 1.16 18.73 2.27
C ASN A 64 0.61 17.31 2.50
N ALA A 65 0.83 16.38 1.56
CA ALA A 65 0.40 15.00 1.72
C ALA A 65 1.22 14.26 2.79
N PHE A 66 0.57 13.40 3.56
CA PHE A 66 1.24 12.59 4.58
C PHE A 66 1.70 11.26 3.99
N SER A 67 2.85 10.76 4.43
CA SER A 67 3.30 9.43 4.04
C SER A 67 2.52 8.35 4.79
N HIS A 68 2.04 7.33 4.06
CA HIS A 68 1.38 6.15 4.62
C HIS A 68 1.89 4.88 3.93
N THR A 69 1.69 3.72 4.55
CA THR A 69 2.01 2.42 3.94
C THR A 69 0.74 1.61 3.73
N VAL A 70 0.56 1.13 2.50
CA VAL A 70 -0.56 0.26 2.10
C VAL A 70 -0.01 -1.05 1.54
N LEU A 71 -0.89 -2.05 1.38
CA LEU A 71 -0.53 -3.32 0.76
C LEU A 71 -1.15 -3.41 -0.63
N ALA A 72 -0.36 -3.33 -1.69
CA ALA A 72 -0.84 -3.69 -3.02
C ALA A 72 -1.03 -5.22 -3.10
N VAL A 73 -2.19 -5.66 -3.57
CA VAL A 73 -2.59 -7.07 -3.55
C VAL A 73 -2.98 -7.63 -4.92
N GLY A 74 -3.07 -6.77 -5.94
CA GLY A 74 -3.34 -7.19 -7.32
C GLY A 74 -3.41 -6.00 -8.27
N TYR A 75 -3.54 -6.28 -9.57
CA TYR A 75 -3.68 -5.23 -10.58
C TYR A 75 -4.45 -5.73 -11.81
N THR A 76 -4.96 -4.78 -12.58
CA THR A 76 -5.51 -4.96 -13.92
C THR A 76 -4.80 -4.00 -14.88
N ASP A 77 -5.29 -3.93 -16.12
CA ASP A 77 -4.84 -2.93 -17.09
C ASP A 77 -5.28 -1.50 -16.74
N THR A 78 -6.16 -1.32 -15.74
CA THR A 78 -6.71 -0.01 -15.38
C THR A 78 -6.42 0.42 -13.94
N TYR A 79 -6.24 -0.51 -13.01
CA TYR A 79 -5.99 -0.17 -11.60
C TYR A 79 -5.03 -1.12 -10.88
N ILE A 80 -4.41 -0.61 -9.80
CA ILE A 80 -3.80 -1.41 -8.73
C ILE A 80 -4.83 -1.55 -7.62
N LEU A 81 -5.02 -2.76 -7.10
CA LEU A 81 -5.84 -3.01 -5.91
C LEU A 81 -4.96 -2.88 -4.68
N ILE A 82 -5.29 -1.94 -3.80
CA ILE A 82 -4.62 -1.77 -2.51
C ILE A 82 -5.54 -2.12 -1.36
N LYS A 83 -4.99 -2.77 -0.33
CA LYS A 83 -5.60 -3.00 0.98
C LYS A 83 -5.07 -1.95 1.95
N ASN A 84 -5.99 -1.29 2.65
CA ASN A 84 -5.68 -0.30 3.68
C ASN A 84 -5.87 -0.90 5.09
N SER A 85 -5.36 -0.20 6.10
CA SER A 85 -5.39 -0.59 7.52
C SER A 85 -6.37 0.23 8.36
N TRP A 86 -7.27 0.99 7.73
CA TRP A 86 -8.25 1.87 8.40
C TRP A 86 -9.63 1.24 8.59
N GLY A 87 -9.69 -0.10 8.65
CA GLY A 87 -10.92 -0.86 8.82
C GLY A 87 -11.74 -1.00 7.54
N THR A 88 -12.80 -1.80 7.63
CA THR A 88 -13.65 -2.16 6.47
C THR A 88 -14.62 -1.06 6.07
N ASN A 89 -14.89 -0.09 6.95
CA ASN A 89 -15.79 1.04 6.67
C ASN A 89 -15.17 2.10 5.75
N TRP A 90 -13.87 2.00 5.49
CA TRP A 90 -13.16 2.89 4.58
C TRP A 90 -13.11 2.28 3.17
N GLY A 91 -13.35 3.09 2.14
CA GLY A 91 -13.29 2.65 0.75
C GLY A 91 -14.22 1.48 0.42
N GLU A 92 -13.70 0.57 -0.40
CA GLU A 92 -14.41 -0.61 -0.89
C GLU A 92 -14.13 -1.80 0.04
N ASN A 93 -14.78 -1.83 1.21
CA ASN A 93 -14.55 -2.84 2.26
C ASN A 93 -13.10 -2.89 2.77
N GLY A 94 -12.46 -1.73 2.93
CA GLY A 94 -11.05 -1.60 3.32
C GLY A 94 -10.06 -1.63 2.15
N TYR A 95 -10.56 -1.66 0.90
CA TYR A 95 -9.75 -1.64 -0.30
C TYR A 95 -9.96 -0.36 -1.12
N MET A 96 -9.04 -0.12 -2.05
CA MET A 96 -9.16 0.93 -3.06
C MET A 96 -8.62 0.44 -4.39
N ARG A 97 -9.33 0.78 -5.46
CA ARG A 97 -8.82 0.69 -6.83
C ARG A 97 -8.16 2.01 -7.19
N ILE A 98 -6.85 2.03 -7.37
CA ILE A 98 -6.08 3.24 -7.69
C ILE A 98 -5.51 3.16 -9.11
N SER A 99 -5.51 4.28 -9.83
CA SER A 99 -5.05 4.38 -11.22
C SER A 99 -3.68 3.73 -11.44
N ILE A 100 -3.51 3.03 -12.56
CA ILE A 100 -2.20 2.53 -12.97
C ILE A 100 -1.26 3.65 -13.44
N ASN A 101 -1.81 4.84 -13.75
CA ASN A 101 -1.04 5.98 -14.22
C ASN A 101 -0.17 6.53 -13.07
N PRO A 102 1.18 6.52 -13.19
CA PRO A 102 2.07 7.02 -12.14
C PRO A 102 1.86 8.50 -11.82
N LYS A 103 1.26 9.28 -12.72
CA LYS A 103 0.97 10.70 -12.48
C LYS A 103 -0.26 10.90 -11.58
N GLU A 104 -1.10 9.89 -11.41
CA GLU A 104 -2.41 9.99 -10.75
C GLU A 104 -2.59 8.97 -9.62
N ASN A 105 -1.50 8.42 -9.09
CA ASN A 105 -1.52 7.36 -8.09
C ASN A 105 -0.75 7.69 -6.81
N CYS A 106 -0.56 8.98 -6.53
CA CYS A 106 0.05 9.47 -5.29
C CYS A 106 1.40 8.79 -4.95
N ASN A 107 2.25 8.59 -5.96
CA ASN A 107 3.59 8.02 -5.82
C ASN A 107 3.65 6.57 -5.32
N LEU A 108 2.58 5.79 -5.48
CA LEU A 108 2.50 4.39 -5.04
C LEU A 108 3.67 3.52 -5.51
N TYR A 109 4.23 3.78 -6.69
CA TYR A 109 5.31 2.97 -7.25
C TYR A 109 6.71 3.32 -6.72
N LEU A 110 6.91 4.45 -6.03
CA LEU A 110 8.27 4.92 -5.81
C LEU A 110 9.05 4.08 -4.80
N GLU A 111 8.42 3.68 -3.70
CA GLU A 111 9.07 2.96 -2.59
C GLU A 111 8.22 1.78 -2.15
N ALA A 112 8.81 0.59 -2.20
CA ALA A 112 8.15 -0.65 -1.84
C ALA A 112 9.03 -1.52 -0.94
N PHE A 113 8.40 -2.26 -0.04
CA PHE A 113 8.99 -3.39 0.66
C PHE A 113 8.54 -4.68 -0.02
N ALA A 114 9.49 -5.43 -0.53
CA ALA A 114 9.24 -6.70 -1.19
C ALA A 114 10.19 -7.79 -0.69
N VAL A 115 9.69 -9.02 -0.73
CA VAL A 115 10.51 -10.22 -0.55
C VAL A 115 11.20 -10.49 -1.87
N MET A 116 12.54 -10.54 -1.86
CA MET A 116 13.35 -10.83 -3.04
C MET A 116 14.17 -12.09 -2.86
#